data_AF-A0A8H6S4Z1-F1
#
_entry.id   AF-A0A8H6S4Z1-F1
#
_cell.length_a   1.000
_cell.length_b   1.000
_cell.length_c   1.000
_cell.angle_alpha   90.00
_cell.angle_beta   90.00
_cell.angle_gamma   90.00
#
_symmetry.space_group_name_H-M   'P 1'
#
loop_
_entity.id
_entity.type
_entity.pdbx_description
1 polymer ?
#
loop_
_entity_poly.entity_id
_entity_poly.type
_entity_poly.pdbx_seq_one_letter_code
_entity_poly.pdbx_strand_id
1 'polypeptide(L)'
;MDDGRPVVAYIASLELMKVSSLLPSNPQRSAVVHTLARSLGLYARDFSSKRALVLVPPQKAEPADLIIYHTREYLDFVLDPDNAEQNSHNAAAKTEYGLEEDCPMFPRVSDYVRLVGGAAITAAKKLQHPRCELAICWDGGRHHAKKERAEGFCYVADCVLALMAMRRMVQPGQRKPRIMYLDLDLHFSDGVSQAFHQTSSTSPHILTFSIHHTAPGFYPTSPLAHLPTPNSDPFTLSLPLQQGASNRTFFRAWRCVELIHTTFDPDLIVLQCGVDSLAGDPCAIFNWSLGPISEEGSLGWCVSRVVNHWRGKKLLLGGGGYDSPNAARAWAYLTSIALGNPLPLDTEIPSDDSHEYFPQYAPSFVLDVPAGTMQDRNTNEYLESVERAFEAAAIAVHTRTK
;
A
#
# COMPACT_ATOMS: atom_id res chain seq x y z
N MET A 1 22.39 -24.41 0.16
CA MET A 1 21.45 -25.49 -0.18
C MET A 1 20.06 -24.86 -0.22
N ASP A 2 19.35 -25.02 -1.32
CA ASP A 2 17.98 -24.51 -1.50
C ASP A 2 17.05 -25.31 -0.57
N ASP A 3 16.42 -24.67 0.41
CA ASP A 3 15.60 -25.36 1.42
C ASP A 3 14.18 -25.68 0.94
N GLY A 4 13.86 -25.36 -0.32
CA GLY A 4 12.61 -25.72 -0.99
C GLY A 4 11.38 -24.90 -0.56
N ARG A 5 11.51 -23.98 0.41
CA ARG A 5 10.39 -23.15 0.87
C ARG A 5 9.91 -22.20 -0.24
N PRO A 6 8.60 -21.86 -0.29
CA PRO A 6 8.13 -20.72 -1.07
C PRO A 6 8.87 -19.44 -0.66
N VAL A 7 9.03 -18.52 -1.61
CA VAL A 7 9.82 -17.31 -1.44
C VAL A 7 8.92 -16.09 -1.25
N VAL A 8 9.31 -15.26 -0.28
CA VAL A 8 8.87 -13.86 -0.16
C VAL A 8 9.99 -12.98 -0.73
N ALA A 9 9.74 -12.33 -1.86
CA ALA A 9 10.68 -11.35 -2.41
C ALA A 9 10.54 -10.02 -1.66
N TYR A 10 11.55 -9.65 -0.87
CA TYR A 10 11.56 -8.39 -0.14
C TYR A 10 12.39 -7.37 -0.91
N ILE A 11 11.71 -6.36 -1.49
CA ILE A 11 12.36 -5.36 -2.34
C ILE A 11 13.01 -4.31 -1.45
N ALA A 12 14.34 -4.32 -1.39
CA ALA A 12 15.12 -3.35 -0.64
C ALA A 12 16.54 -3.25 -1.16
N SER A 13 17.13 -2.07 -1.02
CA SER A 13 18.56 -1.83 -1.19
C SER A 13 18.97 -0.62 -0.35
N LEU A 14 20.27 -0.51 -0.07
CA LEU A 14 20.80 0.66 0.63
C LEU A 14 20.50 1.97 -0.13
N GLU A 15 20.49 1.94 -1.45
CA GLU A 15 20.20 3.11 -2.27
C GLU A 15 18.71 3.50 -2.20
N LEU A 16 17.80 2.53 -2.38
CA LEU A 16 16.35 2.76 -2.22
C LEU A 16 16.07 3.34 -0.84
N MET A 17 16.63 2.73 0.22
CA MET A 17 16.43 3.18 1.59
C MET A 17 16.90 4.63 1.80
N LYS A 18 18.10 4.97 1.33
CA LYS A 18 18.65 6.33 1.43
C LYS A 18 17.78 7.36 0.72
N VAL A 19 17.31 7.04 -0.48
CA VAL A 19 16.53 7.97 -1.31
C VAL A 19 15.09 8.11 -0.78
N SER A 20 14.45 7.01 -0.41
CA SER A 20 13.11 7.02 0.21
C SER A 20 13.10 7.79 1.54
N SER A 21 14.19 7.72 2.32
CA SER A 21 14.35 8.50 3.55
C SER A 21 14.46 10.02 3.35
N LEU A 22 14.58 10.52 2.10
CA LEU A 22 14.59 11.95 1.79
C LEU A 22 13.18 12.52 1.55
N LEU A 23 12.14 11.68 1.51
CA LEU A 23 10.77 12.12 1.29
C LEU A 23 10.34 13.10 2.40
N PRO A 24 9.96 14.35 2.07
CA PRO A 24 9.69 15.38 3.09
C PRO A 24 8.57 15.06 4.08
N SER A 25 7.57 14.27 3.67
CA SER A 25 6.43 13.93 4.51
C SER A 25 6.72 12.89 5.60
N ASN A 26 7.84 12.15 5.49
CA ASN A 26 8.22 11.12 6.46
C ASN A 26 9.75 10.88 6.45
N PRO A 27 10.55 11.90 6.81
CA PRO A 27 12.00 11.81 6.75
C PRO A 27 12.51 10.62 7.56
N GLN A 28 13.50 9.91 7.01
CA GLN A 28 14.15 8.74 7.60
C GLN A 28 13.26 7.48 7.79
N ARG A 29 11.95 7.51 7.51
CA ARG A 29 11.04 6.37 7.75
C ARG A 29 11.55 5.07 7.14
N SER A 30 12.04 5.10 5.90
CA SER A 30 12.58 3.92 5.22
C SER A 30 13.72 3.26 6.01
N ALA A 31 14.65 4.07 6.52
CA ALA A 31 15.76 3.59 7.33
C ALA A 31 15.28 2.95 8.64
N VAL A 32 14.30 3.55 9.32
CA VAL A 32 13.69 3.00 10.55
C VAL A 32 13.04 1.63 10.27
N VAL A 33 12.25 1.54 9.20
CA VAL A 33 11.53 0.31 8.78
C VAL A 33 12.49 -0.85 8.51
N HIS A 34 13.47 -0.64 7.63
CA HIS A 34 14.37 -1.72 7.21
C HIS A 34 15.37 -2.09 8.32
N THR A 35 15.76 -1.13 9.17
CA THR A 35 16.61 -1.42 10.34
C THR A 35 15.86 -2.28 11.36
N LEU A 36 14.59 -1.99 11.65
CA LEU A 36 13.81 -2.81 12.58
C LEU A 36 13.60 -4.23 12.06
N ALA A 37 13.19 -4.38 10.79
CA ALA A 37 12.99 -5.69 10.18
C ALA A 37 14.28 -6.53 10.21
N ARG A 38 15.44 -5.91 9.96
CA ARG A 38 16.75 -6.55 10.12
C ARG A 38 17.02 -6.97 11.57
N SER A 39 16.80 -6.06 12.52
CA SER A 39 17.14 -6.27 13.93
C SER A 39 16.29 -7.39 14.55
N LEU A 40 15.02 -7.50 14.16
CA LEU A 40 14.13 -8.62 14.51
C LEU A 40 14.50 -9.96 13.84
N GLY A 41 15.58 -10.00 13.05
CA GLY A 41 16.06 -11.21 12.40
C GLY A 41 15.21 -11.67 11.21
N LEU A 42 14.29 -10.85 10.69
CA LEU A 42 13.39 -11.26 9.59
C LEU A 42 14.14 -11.58 8.29
N TYR A 43 15.36 -11.05 8.12
CA TYR A 43 16.23 -11.32 6.98
C TYR A 43 17.13 -12.55 7.19
N ALA A 44 17.17 -13.09 8.41
CA ALA A 44 18.05 -14.18 8.76
C ALA A 44 17.57 -15.49 8.12
N ARG A 45 18.51 -16.30 7.62
CA ARG A 45 18.17 -17.56 6.92
C ARG A 45 17.56 -18.60 7.86
N ASP A 46 17.96 -18.54 9.12
CA ASP A 46 17.52 -19.36 10.24
C ASP A 46 16.27 -18.81 10.95
N PHE A 47 15.69 -17.70 10.46
CA PHE A 47 14.38 -17.28 10.92
C PHE A 47 13.37 -18.41 10.70
N SER A 48 12.75 -18.87 11.78
CA SER A 48 11.79 -19.96 11.76
C SER A 48 10.53 -19.49 11.03
N SER A 49 10.38 -19.89 9.77
CA SER A 49 9.27 -19.45 8.91
C SER A 49 8.88 -20.48 7.86
N LYS A 50 7.62 -20.39 7.40
CA LYS A 50 7.09 -21.24 6.32
C LYS A 50 7.60 -20.81 4.94
N ARG A 51 7.98 -19.54 4.80
CA ARG A 51 8.47 -18.96 3.55
C ARG A 51 9.85 -18.32 3.77
N ALA A 52 10.75 -18.50 2.81
CA ALA A 52 12.08 -17.91 2.85
C ALA A 52 12.04 -16.46 2.33
N LEU A 53 12.57 -15.52 3.12
CA LEU A 53 12.75 -14.14 2.66
C LEU A 53 13.97 -14.06 1.73
N VAL A 54 13.79 -13.46 0.56
CA VAL A 54 14.90 -13.15 -0.35
C VAL A 54 14.93 -11.65 -0.58
N LEU A 55 16.03 -11.02 -0.17
CA LEU A 55 16.29 -9.61 -0.47
C LEU A 55 16.54 -9.45 -1.98
N VAL A 56 15.80 -8.54 -2.59
CA VAL A 56 15.89 -8.25 -4.02
C VAL A 56 16.17 -6.74 -4.18
N PRO A 57 17.35 -6.35 -4.67
CA PRO A 57 17.58 -4.95 -5.02
C PRO A 57 16.66 -4.55 -6.19
N PRO A 58 15.98 -3.40 -6.11
CA PRO A 58 15.14 -2.91 -7.20
C PRO A 58 16.00 -2.53 -8.41
N GLN A 59 15.45 -2.71 -9.61
CA GLN A 59 15.97 -2.02 -10.79
C GLN A 59 15.40 -0.61 -10.81
N LYS A 60 16.25 0.40 -11.00
CA LYS A 60 15.82 1.77 -11.22
C LYS A 60 14.99 1.82 -12.51
N ALA A 61 13.79 2.39 -12.45
CA ALA A 61 12.94 2.52 -13.62
C ALA A 61 13.61 3.43 -14.65
N GLU A 62 13.60 3.01 -15.91
CA GLU A 62 13.95 3.88 -17.02
C GLU A 62 12.75 4.75 -17.40
N PRO A 63 12.94 5.91 -18.06
CA PRO A 63 11.82 6.74 -18.52
C PRO A 63 10.77 5.96 -19.34
N ALA A 64 11.22 4.95 -20.09
CA ALA A 64 10.35 4.06 -20.85
C ALA A 64 9.45 3.16 -19.97
N ASP A 65 9.87 2.85 -18.74
CA ASP A 65 9.03 2.14 -17.77
C ASP A 65 7.97 3.07 -17.18
N LEU A 66 8.32 4.34 -16.94
CA LEU A 66 7.44 5.31 -16.28
C LEU A 66 6.37 5.89 -17.22
N ILE A 67 6.72 6.11 -18.50
CA ILE A 67 5.81 6.65 -19.52
C ILE A 67 4.66 5.70 -19.90
N ILE A 68 4.71 4.46 -19.41
CA ILE A 68 3.60 3.50 -19.51
C ILE A 68 2.32 4.09 -18.88
N TYR A 69 2.46 4.91 -17.83
CA TYR A 69 1.36 5.64 -17.22
C TYR A 69 1.54 7.15 -17.32
N HIS A 70 2.67 7.67 -16.85
CA HIS A 70 2.87 9.12 -16.76
C HIS A 70 3.02 9.81 -18.12
N THR A 71 2.65 11.08 -18.20
CA THR A 71 2.91 11.90 -19.39
C THR A 71 4.40 12.17 -19.55
N ARG A 72 4.85 12.40 -20.79
CA ARG A 72 6.27 12.68 -21.05
C ARG A 72 6.67 14.01 -20.43
N GLU A 73 5.80 15.00 -20.53
CA GLU A 73 6.00 16.36 -20.07
C GLU A 73 6.24 16.39 -18.55
N TYR A 74 5.43 15.67 -17.78
CA TYR A 74 5.62 15.52 -16.34
C TYR A 74 6.96 14.86 -16.00
N LEU A 75 7.29 13.76 -16.69
CA LEU A 75 8.52 13.01 -16.45
C LEU A 75 9.77 13.81 -16.81
N ASP A 76 9.77 14.49 -17.96
CA ASP A 76 10.88 15.34 -18.40
C ASP A 76 11.13 16.44 -17.36
N PHE A 77 10.08 17.00 -16.74
CA PHE A 77 10.23 18.00 -15.69
C PHE A 77 10.75 17.43 -14.36
N VAL A 78 10.09 16.39 -13.81
CA VAL A 78 10.41 15.88 -12.45
C VAL A 78 11.72 15.09 -12.41
N LEU A 79 12.18 14.56 -13.55
CA LEU A 79 13.42 13.81 -13.65
C LEU A 79 14.64 14.69 -13.96
N ASP A 80 14.42 15.93 -14.41
CA ASP A 80 15.50 16.88 -14.68
C ASP A 80 16.13 17.34 -13.35
N PRO A 81 17.44 17.06 -13.13
CA PRO A 81 18.14 17.45 -11.91
C PRO A 81 18.16 18.97 -11.72
N ASP A 82 18.12 19.77 -12.79
CA ASP A 82 18.17 21.24 -12.71
C ASP A 82 16.86 21.81 -12.10
N ASN A 83 15.75 21.07 -12.18
CA ASN A 83 14.46 21.46 -11.60
C ASN A 83 14.33 21.12 -10.11
N ALA A 84 15.24 20.31 -9.57
CA ALA A 84 15.25 19.94 -8.14
C ALA A 84 15.72 21.09 -7.24
N GLU A 85 16.38 22.11 -7.79
CA GLU A 85 16.79 23.28 -7.02
C GLU A 85 15.59 24.17 -6.68
N GLN A 86 15.52 24.60 -5.41
CA GLN A 86 14.46 25.48 -4.89
C GLN A 86 14.39 26.83 -5.63
N ASN A 87 15.49 27.26 -6.27
CA ASN A 87 15.60 28.54 -6.98
C ASN A 87 15.28 28.46 -8.49
N SER A 88 14.77 27.35 -9.01
CA SER A 88 14.44 27.23 -10.44
C SER A 88 13.40 28.30 -10.85
N HIS A 89 13.66 29.03 -11.95
CA HIS A 89 12.80 30.10 -12.47
C HIS A 89 11.41 29.66 -13.00
N ASN A 90 10.98 28.41 -12.78
CA ASN A 90 9.79 27.82 -13.39
C ASN A 90 8.67 27.49 -12.38
N ALA A 91 8.26 28.47 -11.57
CA ALA A 91 7.21 28.30 -10.56
C ALA A 91 5.88 27.82 -11.16
N ALA A 92 5.51 28.32 -12.35
CA ALA A 92 4.27 27.93 -13.02
C ALA A 92 4.24 26.43 -13.37
N ALA A 93 5.35 25.85 -13.85
CA ALA A 93 5.42 24.42 -14.14
C ALA A 93 5.40 23.57 -12.87
N LYS A 94 6.00 24.06 -11.75
CA LYS A 94 5.89 23.37 -10.46
C LYS A 94 4.43 23.28 -10.00
N THR A 95 3.67 24.37 -10.08
CA THR A 95 2.23 24.37 -9.79
C THR A 95 1.46 23.42 -10.72
N GLU A 96 1.71 23.49 -12.03
CA GLU A 96 1.04 22.63 -13.03
C GLU A 96 1.24 21.13 -12.74
N TYR A 97 2.47 20.75 -12.40
CA TYR A 97 2.83 19.37 -12.10
C TYR A 97 2.64 18.97 -10.63
N GLY A 98 2.05 19.85 -9.81
CA GLY A 98 1.81 19.60 -8.39
C GLY A 98 3.08 19.40 -7.57
N LEU A 99 4.18 20.04 -7.93
CA LEU A 99 5.49 19.95 -7.26
C LEU A 99 5.73 21.12 -6.30
N GLU A 100 4.70 21.44 -5.53
CA GLU A 100 4.64 22.52 -4.54
C GLU A 100 3.87 22.04 -3.30
N GLU A 101 3.86 22.85 -2.24
CA GLU A 101 3.10 22.61 -1.00
C GLU A 101 3.30 21.21 -0.39
N ASP A 102 2.38 20.27 -0.64
CA ASP A 102 2.41 18.90 -0.13
C ASP A 102 3.45 18.04 -0.84
N CYS A 103 3.80 18.35 -2.09
CA CYS A 103 4.79 17.64 -2.88
C CYS A 103 5.98 18.53 -3.28
N PRO A 104 6.71 19.15 -2.32
CA PRO A 104 7.80 20.04 -2.65
C PRO A 104 8.98 19.28 -3.24
N MET A 105 9.63 19.85 -4.26
CA MET A 105 10.90 19.31 -4.77
C MET A 105 11.94 19.17 -3.66
N PHE A 106 12.68 18.07 -3.67
CA PHE A 106 13.72 17.75 -2.68
C PHE A 106 14.96 17.14 -3.35
N PRO A 107 16.13 17.14 -2.68
CA PRO A 107 17.34 16.56 -3.24
C PRO A 107 17.12 15.12 -3.68
N ARG A 108 17.55 14.78 -4.90
CA ARG A 108 17.42 13.45 -5.50
C ARG A 108 15.97 12.98 -5.74
N VAL A 109 15.00 13.90 -5.90
CA VAL A 109 13.62 13.54 -6.29
C VAL A 109 13.56 12.71 -7.59
N SER A 110 14.43 12.97 -8.57
CA SER A 110 14.52 12.18 -9.80
C SER A 110 14.95 10.73 -9.52
N ASP A 111 15.90 10.52 -8.60
CA ASP A 111 16.27 9.19 -8.14
C ASP A 111 15.12 8.52 -7.39
N TYR A 112 14.39 9.28 -6.57
CA TYR A 112 13.24 8.79 -5.80
C TYR A 112 12.14 8.27 -6.71
N VAL A 113 11.71 9.09 -7.69
CA VAL A 113 10.70 8.71 -8.68
C VAL A 113 11.10 7.42 -9.40
N ARG A 114 12.35 7.34 -9.85
CA ARG A 114 12.83 6.16 -10.60
C ARG A 114 13.02 4.92 -9.74
N LEU A 115 13.52 5.06 -8.51
CA LEU A 115 13.77 3.92 -7.62
C LEU A 115 12.47 3.38 -7.01
N VAL A 116 11.54 4.24 -6.57
CA VAL A 116 10.25 3.81 -6.02
C VAL A 116 9.38 3.17 -7.12
N GLY A 117 9.27 3.82 -8.29
CA GLY A 117 8.56 3.23 -9.43
C GLY A 117 9.20 1.90 -9.88
N GLY A 118 10.53 1.87 -9.96
CA GLY A 118 11.29 0.67 -10.30
C GLY A 118 11.17 -0.46 -9.28
N ALA A 119 11.06 -0.13 -7.99
CA ALA A 119 10.89 -1.10 -6.91
C ALA A 119 9.55 -1.82 -7.01
N ALA A 120 8.44 -1.09 -7.21
CA ALA A 120 7.12 -1.69 -7.38
C ALA A 120 7.04 -2.55 -8.66
N ILE A 121 7.63 -2.09 -9.78
CA ILE A 121 7.74 -2.87 -11.02
C ILE A 121 8.59 -4.13 -10.80
N THR A 122 9.70 -4.03 -10.07
CA THR A 122 10.56 -5.17 -9.74
C THR A 122 9.79 -6.19 -8.90
N ALA A 123 9.06 -5.74 -7.88
CA ALA A 123 8.22 -6.57 -7.03
C ALA A 123 7.19 -7.35 -7.87
N ALA A 124 6.45 -6.65 -8.73
CA ALA A 124 5.53 -7.23 -9.68
C ALA A 124 6.24 -8.31 -10.54
N LYS A 125 7.33 -7.96 -11.23
CA LYS A 125 8.07 -8.91 -12.09
C LYS A 125 8.54 -10.15 -11.33
N LYS A 126 8.95 -10.03 -10.06
CA LYS A 126 9.37 -11.18 -9.23
C LYS A 126 8.25 -12.18 -8.98
N LEU A 127 6.98 -11.74 -8.93
CA LEU A 127 5.85 -12.65 -8.84
C LEU A 127 5.68 -13.55 -10.07
N GLN A 128 6.37 -13.34 -11.19
CA GLN A 128 6.36 -14.30 -12.29
C GLN A 128 7.16 -15.57 -11.97
N HIS A 129 8.11 -15.49 -11.03
CA HIS A 129 8.90 -16.65 -10.65
C HIS A 129 8.01 -17.70 -9.95
N PRO A 130 8.07 -19.00 -10.33
CA PRO A 130 7.16 -20.03 -9.81
C PRO A 130 7.15 -20.15 -8.29
N ARG A 131 8.32 -19.99 -7.65
CA ARG A 131 8.45 -20.06 -6.18
C ARG A 131 8.13 -18.77 -5.45
N CYS A 132 7.95 -17.65 -6.16
CA CYS A 132 7.63 -16.37 -5.53
C CYS A 132 6.10 -16.25 -5.45
N GLU A 133 5.55 -16.45 -4.26
CA GLU A 133 4.11 -16.31 -3.98
C GLU A 133 3.77 -14.91 -3.47
N LEU A 134 4.74 -14.26 -2.83
CA LEU A 134 4.62 -12.98 -2.16
C LEU A 134 5.78 -12.08 -2.55
N ALA A 135 5.50 -10.81 -2.78
CA ALA A 135 6.50 -9.76 -2.90
C ALA A 135 6.12 -8.60 -1.96
N ILE A 136 7.12 -7.96 -1.35
CA ILE A 136 6.96 -6.86 -0.40
C ILE A 136 7.78 -5.67 -0.89
N CYS A 137 7.17 -4.50 -0.94
CA CYS A 137 7.84 -3.23 -1.27
C CYS A 137 7.31 -2.11 -0.36
N TRP A 138 7.82 -2.02 0.86
CA TRP A 138 7.38 -1.04 1.87
C TRP A 138 7.67 0.42 1.50
N ASP A 139 8.65 0.66 0.62
CA ASP A 139 8.96 2.01 0.12
C ASP A 139 7.98 2.51 -0.97
N GLY A 140 7.16 1.61 -1.51
CA GLY A 140 6.12 1.92 -2.49
C GLY A 140 4.76 2.25 -1.85
N GLY A 141 3.69 2.22 -2.65
CA GLY A 141 2.33 2.48 -2.18
C GLY A 141 1.87 3.92 -2.39
N ARG A 142 2.43 4.64 -3.37
CA ARG A 142 2.15 6.06 -3.66
C ARG A 142 0.87 6.18 -4.49
N HIS A 143 -0.26 6.02 -3.81
CA HIS A 143 -1.56 5.84 -4.44
C HIS A 143 -2.25 7.13 -4.92
N HIS A 144 -1.72 8.31 -4.60
CA HIS A 144 -2.31 9.60 -4.99
C HIS A 144 -1.78 10.17 -6.31
N ALA A 145 -0.57 9.75 -6.74
CA ALA A 145 0.08 10.28 -7.93
C ALA A 145 -0.82 10.13 -9.16
N LYS A 146 -0.97 11.22 -9.91
CA LYS A 146 -1.78 11.25 -11.14
C LYS A 146 -0.91 10.98 -12.35
N LYS A 147 -1.57 10.89 -13.50
CA LYS A 147 -0.90 10.71 -14.78
C LYS A 147 0.11 11.82 -15.08
N GLU A 148 -0.23 13.05 -14.76
CA GLU A 148 0.51 14.26 -15.19
C GLU A 148 0.95 15.15 -14.05
N ARG A 149 0.74 14.75 -12.78
CA ARG A 149 1.12 15.55 -11.61
C ARG A 149 1.36 14.71 -10.36
N ALA A 150 2.17 15.25 -9.46
CA ALA A 150 2.27 14.80 -8.08
C ALA A 150 1.07 15.30 -7.26
N GLU A 151 0.72 14.54 -6.23
CA GLU A 151 -0.34 14.89 -5.26
C GLU A 151 -0.19 14.02 -4.01
N GLY A 152 -0.53 14.53 -2.82
CA GLY A 152 -0.61 13.74 -1.60
C GLY A 152 0.70 13.01 -1.27
N PHE A 153 1.84 13.70 -1.35
CA PHE A 153 3.19 13.15 -1.18
C PHE A 153 3.64 12.13 -2.25
N CYS A 154 2.85 11.92 -3.30
CA CYS A 154 3.08 10.90 -4.32
C CYS A 154 3.58 11.51 -5.63
N TYR A 155 4.87 11.30 -5.93
CA TYR A 155 5.55 11.80 -7.15
C TYR A 155 5.61 10.77 -8.29
N VAL A 156 5.24 9.52 -8.02
CA VAL A 156 5.25 8.44 -9.00
C VAL A 156 4.11 7.49 -8.69
N ALA A 157 3.34 7.08 -9.68
CA ALA A 157 2.21 6.17 -9.52
C ALA A 157 2.68 4.71 -9.53
N ASP A 158 3.54 4.35 -8.57
CA ASP A 158 4.17 3.03 -8.49
C ASP A 158 3.14 1.89 -8.34
N CYS A 159 2.05 2.13 -7.62
CA CYS A 159 0.89 1.21 -7.56
C CYS A 159 0.33 0.91 -8.96
N VAL A 160 0.10 1.95 -9.76
CA VAL A 160 -0.48 1.84 -11.11
C VAL A 160 0.49 1.12 -12.05
N LEU A 161 1.78 1.47 -11.98
CA LEU A 161 2.83 0.83 -12.77
C LEU A 161 2.97 -0.65 -12.43
N ALA A 162 2.90 -1.03 -11.15
CA ALA A 162 2.90 -2.43 -10.71
C ALA A 162 1.67 -3.19 -11.25
N LEU A 163 0.46 -2.62 -11.13
CA LEU A 163 -0.77 -3.21 -11.66
C LEU A 163 -0.69 -3.40 -13.19
N MET A 164 -0.16 -2.42 -13.93
CA MET A 164 0.05 -2.51 -15.37
C MET A 164 1.10 -3.57 -15.75
N ALA A 165 2.18 -3.71 -14.96
CA ALA A 165 3.16 -4.77 -15.15
C ALA A 165 2.55 -6.15 -14.89
N MET A 166 1.75 -6.30 -13.81
CA MET A 166 1.04 -7.54 -13.46
C MET A 166 0.00 -7.93 -14.49
N ARG A 167 -0.74 -6.97 -15.06
CA ARG A 167 -1.72 -7.24 -16.12
C ARG A 167 -1.10 -7.82 -17.39
N ARG A 168 0.19 -7.56 -17.62
CA ARG A 168 0.96 -8.12 -18.75
C ARG A 168 1.55 -9.51 -18.45
N MET A 169 1.41 -10.03 -17.24
CA MET A 169 1.83 -11.39 -16.87
C MET A 169 0.83 -12.43 -17.39
N VAL A 170 0.85 -12.63 -18.70
CA VAL A 170 0.02 -13.62 -19.38
C VAL A 170 0.92 -14.77 -19.81
N GLN A 171 0.69 -15.96 -19.28
CA GLN A 171 1.38 -17.15 -19.76
C GLN A 171 0.80 -17.59 -21.12
N PRO A 172 1.59 -18.20 -22.03
CA PRO A 172 1.09 -18.71 -23.29
C PRO A 172 -0.13 -19.63 -23.08
N GLY A 173 -1.24 -19.32 -23.75
CA GLY A 173 -2.49 -20.09 -23.66
C GLY A 173 -3.38 -19.77 -22.44
N GLN A 174 -3.02 -18.80 -21.59
CA GLN A 174 -3.85 -18.37 -20.46
C GLN A 174 -4.55 -17.03 -20.75
N ARG A 175 -5.70 -16.81 -20.09
CA ARG A 175 -6.37 -15.51 -20.08
C ARG A 175 -5.53 -14.49 -19.29
N LYS A 176 -5.79 -13.20 -19.53
CA LYS A 176 -5.26 -12.13 -18.66
C LYS A 176 -5.71 -12.35 -17.20
N PRO A 177 -4.81 -12.16 -16.22
CA PRO A 177 -5.16 -12.33 -14.82
C PRO A 177 -6.13 -11.23 -14.38
N ARG A 178 -7.08 -11.58 -13.51
CA ARG A 178 -7.86 -10.63 -12.72
C ARG A 178 -7.02 -10.20 -11.53
N ILE A 179 -6.94 -8.90 -11.29
CA ILE A 179 -6.11 -8.29 -10.26
C ILE A 179 -6.99 -7.47 -9.35
N MET A 180 -6.97 -7.76 -8.05
CA MET A 180 -7.62 -6.94 -7.04
C MET A 180 -6.57 -6.03 -6.40
N TYR A 181 -6.76 -4.72 -6.48
CA TYR A 181 -6.06 -3.73 -5.67
C TYR A 181 -6.90 -3.41 -4.45
N LEU A 182 -6.45 -3.84 -3.27
CA LEU A 182 -7.08 -3.55 -1.99
C LEU A 182 -6.22 -2.52 -1.25
N ASP A 183 -6.84 -1.41 -0.86
CA ASP A 183 -6.17 -0.28 -0.20
C ASP A 183 -6.70 -0.10 1.23
N LEU A 184 -5.76 -0.15 2.19
CA LEU A 184 -6.01 -0.03 3.63
C LEU A 184 -5.48 1.30 4.22
N ASP A 185 -4.93 2.17 3.38
CA ASP A 185 -4.54 3.52 3.77
C ASP A 185 -5.73 4.31 4.31
N LEU A 186 -5.47 5.25 5.20
CA LEU A 186 -6.50 6.14 5.71
C LEU A 186 -7.16 6.95 4.57
N HIS A 187 -6.38 7.33 3.57
CA HIS A 187 -6.80 8.21 2.50
C HIS A 187 -7.37 7.41 1.32
N PHE A 188 -8.36 7.99 0.63
CA PHE A 188 -8.90 7.33 -0.56
C PHE A 188 -7.84 7.20 -1.65
N SER A 189 -7.73 6.01 -2.23
CA SER A 189 -6.76 5.65 -3.28
C SER A 189 -7.08 6.28 -4.65
N ASP A 190 -7.27 7.58 -4.69
CA ASP A 190 -7.85 8.32 -5.80
C ASP A 190 -7.03 8.24 -7.11
N GLY A 191 -5.69 8.26 -7.04
CA GLY A 191 -4.81 8.11 -8.21
C GLY A 191 -4.95 6.73 -8.86
N VAL A 192 -4.95 5.68 -8.05
CA VAL A 192 -5.14 4.29 -8.52
C VAL A 192 -6.57 4.07 -9.02
N SER A 193 -7.56 4.52 -8.27
CA SER A 193 -8.98 4.42 -8.64
C SER A 193 -9.24 5.14 -9.95
N GLN A 194 -8.78 6.39 -10.11
CA GLN A 194 -8.94 7.14 -11.36
C GLN A 194 -8.22 6.48 -12.54
N ALA A 195 -7.04 5.89 -12.33
CA ALA A 195 -6.27 5.24 -13.40
C ALA A 195 -6.99 4.03 -14.01
N PHE A 196 -7.83 3.34 -13.22
CA PHE A 196 -8.55 2.15 -13.65
C PHE A 196 -10.07 2.32 -13.70
N HIS A 197 -10.58 3.48 -13.33
CA HIS A 197 -12.00 3.80 -13.41
C HIS A 197 -12.49 3.72 -14.84
N GLN A 198 -13.57 2.95 -15.05
CA GLN A 198 -14.12 2.75 -16.38
C GLN A 198 -15.51 3.39 -16.50
N THR A 199 -15.70 4.13 -17.58
CA THR A 199 -17.01 4.59 -18.06
C THR A 199 -17.59 3.68 -19.15
N SER A 200 -16.84 2.64 -19.56
CA SER A 200 -17.15 1.73 -20.66
C SER A 200 -17.64 0.36 -20.18
N SER A 201 -18.36 -0.36 -21.05
CA SER A 201 -19.04 -1.64 -20.79
C SER A 201 -18.15 -2.89 -20.86
N THR A 202 -16.84 -2.77 -21.03
CA THR A 202 -15.93 -3.94 -21.08
C THR A 202 -15.58 -4.43 -19.68
N SER A 203 -15.57 -5.74 -19.43
CA SER A 203 -15.11 -6.33 -18.16
C SER A 203 -13.63 -6.01 -17.92
N PRO A 204 -13.25 -5.22 -16.90
CA PRO A 204 -11.88 -4.96 -16.58
C PRO A 204 -11.24 -6.16 -15.89
N HIS A 205 -9.94 -6.29 -16.13
CA HIS A 205 -9.09 -7.23 -15.43
C HIS A 205 -8.57 -6.69 -14.08
N ILE A 206 -8.92 -5.45 -13.72
CA ILE A 206 -8.45 -4.79 -12.49
C ILE A 206 -9.68 -4.27 -11.76
N LEU A 207 -9.78 -4.61 -10.48
CA LEU A 207 -10.75 -4.05 -9.54
C LEU A 207 -9.97 -3.28 -8.46
N THR A 208 -10.36 -2.04 -8.19
CA THR A 208 -9.86 -1.26 -7.05
C THR A 208 -10.89 -1.26 -5.94
N PHE A 209 -10.45 -1.48 -4.71
CA PHE A 209 -11.26 -1.43 -3.50
C PHE A 209 -10.46 -0.65 -2.45
N SER A 210 -10.92 0.54 -2.08
CA SER A 210 -10.34 1.31 -0.98
C SER A 210 -11.29 1.42 0.20
N ILE A 211 -10.78 1.12 1.40
CA ILE A 211 -11.40 1.44 2.69
C ILE A 211 -10.68 2.68 3.21
N HIS A 212 -11.39 3.76 3.51
CA HIS A 212 -10.76 5.06 3.81
C HIS A 212 -11.69 5.95 4.65
N HIS A 213 -11.17 7.05 5.16
CA HIS A 213 -12.00 8.11 5.73
C HIS A 213 -12.50 9.06 4.63
N THR A 214 -13.76 9.49 4.74
CA THR A 214 -14.32 10.57 3.92
C THR A 214 -15.09 11.54 4.82
N ALA A 215 -14.72 12.82 4.76
CA ALA A 215 -15.46 13.92 5.38
C ALA A 215 -15.23 15.22 4.57
N PRO A 216 -16.13 16.21 4.67
CA PRO A 216 -15.89 17.52 4.08
C PRO A 216 -14.56 18.11 4.55
N GLY A 217 -13.69 18.46 3.60
CA GLY A 217 -12.35 18.99 3.88
C GLY A 217 -11.27 17.95 4.18
N PHE A 218 -11.59 16.65 4.21
CA PHE A 218 -10.60 15.58 4.30
C PHE A 218 -10.05 15.24 2.91
N TYR A 219 -8.74 15.01 2.83
CA TYR A 219 -8.05 14.71 1.59
C TYR A 219 -8.15 13.20 1.24
N PRO A 220 -8.20 12.81 -0.03
CA PRO A 220 -8.48 13.64 -1.21
C PRO A 220 -9.98 13.86 -1.38
N THR A 221 -10.35 15.00 -1.96
CA THR A 221 -11.74 15.21 -2.42
C THR A 221 -11.92 14.54 -3.77
N SER A 222 -12.72 13.46 -3.83
CA SER A 222 -12.99 12.73 -5.07
C SER A 222 -14.45 12.28 -5.17
N PRO A 223 -15.10 12.39 -6.34
CA PRO A 223 -16.45 11.85 -6.54
C PRO A 223 -16.49 10.32 -6.47
N LEU A 224 -15.33 9.65 -6.56
CA LEU A 224 -15.20 8.20 -6.44
C LEU A 224 -15.03 7.72 -4.99
N ALA A 225 -14.89 8.63 -4.01
CA ALA A 225 -14.68 8.34 -2.59
C ALA A 225 -16.00 8.11 -1.81
N HIS A 226 -17.06 7.72 -2.52
CA HIS A 226 -18.40 7.51 -1.96
C HIS A 226 -18.88 6.08 -2.20
N LEU A 227 -19.82 5.63 -1.36
CA LEU A 227 -20.39 4.29 -1.47
C LEU A 227 -20.88 3.98 -2.89
N PRO A 228 -20.70 2.74 -3.37
CA PRO A 228 -21.17 2.36 -4.69
C PRO A 228 -22.70 2.47 -4.77
N THR A 229 -23.17 2.97 -5.90
CA THR A 229 -24.59 3.05 -6.27
C THR A 229 -24.86 2.12 -7.45
N PRO A 230 -26.12 1.83 -7.81
CA PRO A 230 -26.43 1.01 -8.98
C PRO A 230 -25.83 1.49 -10.30
N ASN A 231 -25.48 2.79 -10.40
CA ASN A 231 -24.88 3.40 -11.60
C ASN A 231 -23.35 3.52 -11.51
N SER A 232 -22.75 3.19 -10.36
CA SER A 232 -21.31 3.25 -10.19
C SER A 232 -20.59 2.21 -11.06
N ASP A 233 -19.34 2.49 -11.41
CA ASP A 233 -18.45 1.47 -11.98
C ASP A 233 -18.27 0.34 -10.95
N PRO A 234 -18.70 -0.91 -11.24
CA PRO A 234 -18.63 -1.99 -10.27
C PRO A 234 -17.20 -2.45 -9.96
N PHE A 235 -16.19 -1.96 -10.69
CA PHE A 235 -14.78 -2.31 -10.49
C PHE A 235 -13.96 -1.20 -9.83
N THR A 236 -14.59 -0.08 -9.49
CA THR A 236 -14.00 1.00 -8.69
C THR A 236 -14.82 1.16 -7.41
N LEU A 237 -14.42 0.47 -6.35
CA LEU A 237 -15.20 0.37 -5.11
C LEU A 237 -14.59 1.21 -3.99
N SER A 238 -15.46 1.96 -3.32
CA SER A 238 -15.12 2.81 -2.18
C SER A 238 -15.96 2.42 -0.98
N LEU A 239 -15.30 2.21 0.16
CA LEU A 239 -15.91 1.98 1.46
C LEU A 239 -15.46 3.10 2.40
N PRO A 240 -16.14 4.25 2.38
CA PRO A 240 -15.85 5.33 3.31
C PRO A 240 -16.24 4.90 4.72
N LEU A 241 -15.45 5.30 5.71
CA LEU A 241 -15.70 5.13 7.13
C LEU A 241 -15.63 6.48 7.84
N GLN A 242 -16.33 6.58 8.95
CA GLN A 242 -16.33 7.74 9.85
C GLN A 242 -15.16 7.69 10.83
N GLN A 243 -14.87 8.83 11.45
CA GLN A 243 -13.83 8.97 12.47
C GLN A 243 -13.93 7.89 13.57
N GLY A 244 -12.78 7.44 14.06
CA GLY A 244 -12.68 6.46 15.13
C GLY A 244 -12.94 5.02 14.71
N ALA A 245 -12.90 4.72 13.40
CA ALA A 245 -12.99 3.35 12.91
C ALA A 245 -12.03 2.44 13.70
N SER A 246 -12.59 1.39 14.29
CA SER A 246 -11.95 0.49 15.25
C SER A 246 -11.81 -0.91 14.66
N ASN A 247 -11.16 -1.84 15.37
CA ASN A 247 -11.12 -3.26 14.97
C ASN A 247 -12.53 -3.80 14.70
N ARG A 248 -13.53 -3.43 15.52
CA ARG A 248 -14.93 -3.83 15.30
C ARG A 248 -15.50 -3.31 13.99
N THR A 249 -15.20 -2.07 13.63
CA THR A 249 -15.60 -1.45 12.35
C THR A 249 -14.97 -2.19 11.18
N PHE A 250 -13.65 -2.43 11.25
CA PHE A 250 -12.91 -3.15 10.22
C PHE A 250 -13.39 -4.60 10.08
N PHE A 251 -13.74 -5.29 11.18
CA PHE A 251 -14.34 -6.62 11.12
C PHE A 251 -15.67 -6.64 10.34
N ARG A 252 -16.54 -5.65 10.56
CA ARG A 252 -17.78 -5.49 9.77
C ARG A 252 -17.48 -5.16 8.31
N ALA A 253 -16.62 -4.18 8.06
CA ALA A 253 -16.21 -3.79 6.70
C ALA A 253 -15.57 -4.96 5.92
N TRP A 254 -14.82 -5.83 6.61
CA TRP A 254 -14.16 -6.98 5.98
C TRP A 254 -15.13 -7.98 5.36
N ARG A 255 -16.40 -8.03 5.82
CA ARG A 255 -17.43 -8.85 5.17
C ARG A 255 -17.69 -8.40 3.74
N CYS A 256 -17.66 -7.09 3.49
CA CYS A 256 -17.77 -6.52 2.15
C CYS A 256 -16.54 -6.88 1.30
N VAL A 257 -15.35 -6.84 1.90
CA VAL A 257 -14.09 -7.23 1.25
C VAL A 257 -14.13 -8.71 0.81
N GLU A 258 -14.50 -9.62 1.71
CA GLU A 258 -14.62 -11.05 1.41
C GLU A 258 -15.69 -11.34 0.35
N LEU A 259 -16.83 -10.63 0.39
CA LEU A 259 -17.89 -10.74 -0.60
C LEU A 259 -17.39 -10.35 -2.00
N ILE A 260 -16.73 -9.20 -2.12
CA ILE A 260 -16.19 -8.72 -3.40
C ILE A 260 -15.06 -9.63 -3.88
N HIS A 261 -14.12 -9.99 -3.01
CA HIS A 261 -13.03 -10.92 -3.34
C HIS A 261 -13.56 -12.24 -3.89
N THR A 262 -14.55 -12.85 -3.21
CA THR A 262 -15.15 -14.11 -3.65
C THR A 262 -15.90 -13.96 -4.97
N THR A 263 -16.55 -12.81 -5.19
CA THR A 263 -17.34 -12.56 -6.40
C THR A 263 -16.46 -12.25 -7.61
N PHE A 264 -15.39 -11.47 -7.42
CA PHE A 264 -14.45 -11.08 -8.47
C PHE A 264 -13.46 -12.20 -8.81
N ASP A 265 -13.16 -13.07 -7.85
CA ASP A 265 -12.26 -14.23 -7.99
C ASP A 265 -10.90 -13.83 -8.62
N PRO A 266 -10.09 -13.00 -7.92
CA PRO A 266 -8.83 -12.50 -8.44
C PRO A 266 -7.74 -13.57 -8.52
N ASP A 267 -6.93 -13.53 -9.57
CA ASP A 267 -5.75 -14.39 -9.74
C ASP A 267 -4.52 -13.80 -9.01
N LEU A 268 -4.49 -12.46 -8.90
CA LEU A 268 -3.43 -11.69 -8.27
C LEU A 268 -4.02 -10.62 -7.36
N ILE A 269 -3.33 -10.31 -6.27
CA ILE A 269 -3.75 -9.25 -5.33
C ILE A 269 -2.59 -8.28 -5.13
N VAL A 270 -2.89 -6.99 -5.15
CA VAL A 270 -2.02 -5.93 -4.64
C VAL A 270 -2.67 -5.39 -3.39
N LEU A 271 -2.00 -5.48 -2.26
CA LEU A 271 -2.44 -4.96 -0.98
C LEU A 271 -1.59 -3.75 -0.63
N GLN A 272 -2.19 -2.56 -0.64
CA GLN A 272 -1.56 -1.36 -0.09
C GLN A 272 -1.80 -1.39 1.43
N CYS A 273 -0.71 -1.34 2.18
CA CYS A 273 -0.71 -1.44 3.64
C CYS A 273 -0.31 -0.10 4.26
N GLY A 274 -0.97 0.99 3.88
CA GLY A 274 -0.89 2.27 4.57
C GLY A 274 -1.27 2.09 6.04
N VAL A 275 -0.53 2.76 6.92
CA VAL A 275 -0.62 2.59 8.39
C VAL A 275 -0.91 3.89 9.12
N ASP A 276 -1.28 4.94 8.38
CA ASP A 276 -1.80 6.20 8.92
C ASP A 276 -3.23 6.09 9.50
N SER A 277 -3.86 4.93 9.35
CA SER A 277 -5.08 4.54 10.03
C SER A 277 -4.87 4.00 11.45
N LEU A 278 -3.61 3.69 11.83
CA LEU A 278 -3.29 3.21 13.18
C LEU A 278 -3.44 4.30 14.24
N ALA A 279 -3.83 3.88 15.44
CA ALA A 279 -3.86 4.76 16.59
C ALA A 279 -2.47 5.36 16.87
N GLY A 280 -2.44 6.65 17.18
CA GLY A 280 -1.19 7.39 17.43
C GLY A 280 -0.56 8.00 16.18
N ASP A 281 -1.06 7.72 14.98
CA ASP A 281 -0.62 8.44 13.79
C ASP A 281 -1.01 9.93 13.86
N PRO A 282 -0.15 10.87 13.41
CA PRO A 282 -0.44 12.30 13.35
C PRO A 282 -1.73 12.69 12.62
N CYS A 283 -2.23 11.88 11.69
CA CYS A 283 -3.53 12.10 11.06
C CYS A 283 -4.68 12.09 12.08
N ALA A 284 -4.59 11.26 13.13
CA ALA A 284 -5.52 11.22 14.25
C ALA A 284 -7.02 11.09 13.86
N ILE A 285 -7.32 10.28 12.84
CA ILE A 285 -8.67 10.06 12.32
C ILE A 285 -9.27 8.71 12.72
N PHE A 286 -8.53 7.62 12.54
CA PHE A 286 -8.97 6.28 12.91
C PHE A 286 -8.37 5.84 14.25
N ASN A 287 -8.90 4.76 14.80
CA ASN A 287 -8.48 4.17 16.06
C ASN A 287 -8.17 2.69 15.88
N TRP A 288 -7.45 2.38 14.80
CA TRP A 288 -7.15 1.00 14.44
C TRP A 288 -5.91 0.50 15.19
N SER A 289 -5.93 -0.75 15.61
CA SER A 289 -4.77 -1.37 16.27
C SER A 289 -3.98 -2.22 15.27
N LEU A 290 -2.70 -2.43 15.58
CA LEU A 290 -1.90 -3.43 14.88
C LEU A 290 -2.50 -4.83 15.08
N GLY A 291 -2.68 -5.23 16.34
CA GLY A 291 -3.44 -6.41 16.81
C GLY A 291 -2.96 -7.79 16.28
N PRO A 292 -3.07 -8.85 17.10
CA PRO A 292 -2.64 -10.18 16.70
C PRO A 292 -3.56 -10.73 15.60
N ILE A 293 -3.07 -11.69 14.80
CA ILE A 293 -3.89 -12.33 13.76
C ILE A 293 -5.16 -13.04 14.30
N SER A 294 -5.28 -13.23 15.61
CA SER A 294 -6.43 -13.79 16.30
C SER A 294 -7.47 -12.75 16.72
N GLU A 295 -7.13 -11.46 16.69
CA GLU A 295 -8.06 -10.38 17.04
C GLU A 295 -8.78 -9.90 15.78
N GLU A 296 -10.06 -10.29 15.67
CA GLU A 296 -10.90 -9.98 14.51
C GLU A 296 -10.95 -8.48 14.20
N GLY A 297 -10.69 -8.16 12.93
CA GLY A 297 -10.70 -6.79 12.42
C GLY A 297 -9.48 -5.94 12.77
N SER A 298 -8.49 -6.44 13.50
CA SER A 298 -7.17 -5.79 13.60
C SER A 298 -6.44 -5.76 12.25
N LEU A 299 -5.43 -4.89 12.10
CA LEU A 299 -4.60 -4.84 10.89
C LEU A 299 -3.91 -6.19 10.62
N GLY A 300 -3.35 -6.82 11.66
CA GLY A 300 -2.76 -8.14 11.58
C GLY A 300 -3.73 -9.20 11.08
N TRP A 301 -4.95 -9.21 11.59
CA TRP A 301 -6.01 -10.11 11.13
C TRP A 301 -6.36 -9.87 9.67
N CYS A 302 -6.64 -8.61 9.26
CA CYS A 302 -6.97 -8.24 7.88
C CYS A 302 -5.88 -8.69 6.90
N VAL A 303 -4.61 -8.39 7.18
CA VAL A 303 -3.49 -8.79 6.32
C VAL A 303 -3.33 -10.31 6.29
N SER A 304 -3.52 -11.01 7.41
CA SER A 304 -3.46 -12.47 7.44
C SER A 304 -4.57 -13.11 6.58
N ARG A 305 -5.79 -12.56 6.56
CA ARG A 305 -6.87 -12.99 5.66
C ARG A 305 -6.41 -12.98 4.20
N VAL A 306 -5.80 -11.89 3.74
CA VAL A 306 -5.28 -11.77 2.37
C VAL A 306 -4.10 -12.71 2.12
N VAL A 307 -3.11 -12.69 3.01
CA VAL A 307 -1.81 -13.34 2.78
C VAL A 307 -1.88 -14.86 2.94
N ASN A 308 -2.59 -15.34 3.96
CA ASN A 308 -2.57 -16.75 4.37
C ASN A 308 -3.85 -17.52 3.99
N HIS A 309 -4.97 -16.85 3.72
CA HIS A 309 -6.23 -17.54 3.41
C HIS A 309 -6.67 -17.39 1.94
N TRP A 310 -6.41 -16.24 1.31
CA TRP A 310 -6.74 -16.08 -0.11
C TRP A 310 -5.72 -16.79 -1.02
N ARG A 311 -6.18 -17.21 -2.20
CA ARG A 311 -5.33 -17.86 -3.23
C ARG A 311 -4.61 -16.78 -4.06
N GLY A 312 -3.84 -17.20 -5.06
CA GLY A 312 -3.13 -16.29 -5.96
C GLY A 312 -1.84 -15.73 -5.36
N LYS A 313 -1.12 -14.94 -6.17
CA LYS A 313 0.12 -14.27 -5.75
C LYS A 313 -0.19 -12.86 -5.25
N LYS A 314 0.54 -12.39 -4.23
CA LYS A 314 0.27 -11.09 -3.61
C LYS A 314 1.49 -10.18 -3.66
N LEU A 315 1.24 -8.91 -3.94
CA LEU A 315 2.20 -7.82 -3.76
C LEU A 315 1.73 -6.95 -2.59
N LEU A 316 2.58 -6.79 -1.57
CA LEU A 316 2.33 -5.91 -0.44
C LEU A 316 3.12 -4.62 -0.67
N LEU A 317 2.45 -3.49 -0.63
CA LEU A 317 3.03 -2.16 -0.72
C LEU A 317 2.92 -1.44 0.63
N GLY A 318 3.76 -0.43 0.84
CA GLY A 318 3.62 0.49 1.97
C GLY A 318 2.46 1.46 1.76
N GLY A 319 2.72 2.75 2.00
CA GLY A 319 1.72 3.80 1.92
C GLY A 319 1.99 4.98 2.82
N GLY A 320 0.91 5.62 3.27
CA GLY A 320 0.85 6.53 4.41
C GLY A 320 1.27 5.84 5.72
N GLY A 321 1.52 6.66 6.75
CA GLY A 321 2.11 6.26 8.02
C GLY A 321 3.17 7.27 8.41
N TYR A 322 2.78 8.23 9.23
CA TYR A 322 3.52 9.44 9.54
C TYR A 322 4.14 9.39 10.95
N ASP A 323 3.69 8.47 11.80
CA ASP A 323 4.50 7.98 12.92
C ASP A 323 5.48 6.90 12.43
N SER A 324 6.75 7.30 12.22
CA SER A 324 7.77 6.40 11.65
C SER A 324 8.07 5.16 12.50
N PRO A 325 8.15 5.24 13.84
CA PRO A 325 8.29 4.06 14.69
C PRO A 325 7.12 3.07 14.58
N ASN A 326 5.88 3.56 14.57
CA ASN A 326 4.69 2.71 14.40
C ASN A 326 4.59 2.12 12.99
N ALA A 327 4.99 2.87 11.96
CA ALA A 327 5.08 2.32 10.61
C ALA A 327 6.10 1.19 10.52
N ALA A 328 7.26 1.34 11.18
CA ALA A 328 8.26 0.29 11.27
C ALA A 328 7.72 -0.93 12.03
N ARG A 329 7.09 -0.73 13.20
CA ARG A 329 6.44 -1.80 13.97
C ARG A 329 5.45 -2.60 13.12
N ALA A 330 4.54 -1.87 12.47
CA ALA A 330 3.49 -2.47 11.68
C ALA A 330 4.07 -3.28 10.52
N TRP A 331 4.94 -2.68 9.69
CA TRP A 331 5.48 -3.37 8.52
C TRP A 331 6.45 -4.50 8.86
N ALA A 332 7.16 -4.43 9.98
CA ALA A 332 7.93 -5.57 10.49
C ALA A 332 7.01 -6.74 10.90
N TYR A 333 5.94 -6.44 11.64
CA TYR A 333 4.94 -7.45 12.00
C TYR A 333 4.24 -8.04 10.77
N LEU A 334 3.80 -7.21 9.82
CA LEU A 334 3.19 -7.69 8.56
C LEU A 334 4.16 -8.53 7.74
N THR A 335 5.46 -8.22 7.77
CA THR A 335 6.50 -9.05 7.16
C THR A 335 6.54 -10.44 7.84
N SER A 336 6.45 -10.52 9.16
CA SER A 336 6.39 -11.82 9.86
C SER A 336 5.16 -12.65 9.49
N ILE A 337 4.00 -12.01 9.29
CA ILE A 337 2.78 -12.65 8.76
C ILE A 337 3.04 -13.19 7.35
N ALA A 338 3.68 -12.41 6.48
CA ALA A 338 4.05 -12.82 5.12
C ALA A 338 5.02 -14.00 5.11
N LEU A 339 5.91 -14.11 6.09
CA LEU A 339 6.81 -15.26 6.26
C LEU A 339 6.08 -16.51 6.80
N GLY A 340 4.84 -16.36 7.27
CA GLY A 340 4.03 -17.46 7.78
C GLY A 340 4.38 -17.88 9.21
N ASN A 341 5.09 -17.02 9.94
CA ASN A 341 5.32 -17.12 11.38
C ASN A 341 5.18 -15.72 12.01
N PRO A 342 3.94 -15.29 12.31
CA PRO A 342 3.68 -13.99 12.93
C PRO A 342 4.40 -13.87 14.28
N LEU A 343 5.15 -12.78 14.47
CA LEU A 343 5.79 -12.49 15.75
C LEU A 343 4.72 -12.14 16.81
N PRO A 344 4.92 -12.52 18.09
CA PRO A 344 4.14 -11.98 19.19
C PRO A 344 4.25 -10.44 19.25
N LEU A 345 3.16 -9.73 19.54
CA LEU A 345 3.20 -8.25 19.57
C LEU A 345 3.91 -7.67 20.80
N ASP A 346 4.06 -8.48 21.85
CA ASP A 346 4.91 -8.19 23.01
C ASP A 346 6.40 -8.49 22.75
N THR A 347 6.78 -8.84 21.51
CA THR A 347 8.20 -9.00 21.13
C THR A 347 8.95 -7.70 21.42
N GLU A 348 9.97 -7.81 22.26
CA GLU A 348 10.89 -6.72 22.56
C GLU A 348 11.68 -6.31 21.31
N ILE A 349 11.77 -5.01 21.09
CA ILE A 349 12.58 -4.44 20.02
C ILE A 349 14.05 -4.58 20.42
N PRO A 350 14.91 -5.20 19.60
CA PRO A 350 16.30 -5.38 19.95
C PRO A 350 17.02 -4.04 20.13
N SER A 351 17.75 -3.91 21.24
CA SER A 351 18.51 -2.71 21.63
C SER A 351 20.00 -2.81 21.30
N ASP A 352 20.39 -3.67 20.35
CA ASP A 352 21.78 -3.84 19.99
C ASP A 352 22.41 -2.55 19.44
N ASP A 353 23.74 -2.43 19.56
CA ASP A 353 24.49 -1.23 19.15
C ASP A 353 24.32 -0.86 17.66
N SER A 354 23.76 -1.75 16.85
CA SER A 354 23.51 -1.52 15.42
C SER A 354 22.13 -0.93 15.12
N HIS A 355 21.25 -0.82 16.12
CA HIS A 355 19.91 -0.24 16.01
C HIS A 355 19.87 1.22 16.50
N GLU A 356 20.39 2.15 15.70
CA GLU A 356 20.46 3.58 16.02
C GLU A 356 19.09 4.24 16.34
N TYR A 357 18.00 3.68 15.81
CA TYR A 357 16.63 4.17 16.03
C TYR A 357 15.95 3.61 17.29
N PHE A 358 16.61 2.74 18.08
CA PHE A 358 16.01 2.12 19.26
C PHE A 358 15.30 3.12 20.22
N PRO A 359 15.86 4.30 20.53
CA PRO A 359 15.20 5.27 21.41
C PRO A 359 13.84 5.76 20.92
N GLN A 360 13.55 5.69 19.61
CA GLN A 360 12.29 6.15 19.03
C GLN A 360 11.11 5.22 19.36
N TYR A 361 11.37 4.00 19.84
CA TYR A 361 10.33 3.04 20.22
C TYR A 361 9.86 3.17 21.68
N ALA A 362 10.31 4.21 22.38
CA ALA A 362 9.76 4.54 23.70
C ALA A 362 8.23 4.77 23.62
N PRO A 363 7.50 4.58 24.74
CA PRO A 363 7.98 4.06 26.02
C PRO A 363 7.94 2.53 26.13
N SER A 364 7.27 1.84 25.20
CA SER A 364 6.99 0.40 25.33
C SER A 364 8.17 -0.47 24.91
N PHE A 365 8.95 -0.05 23.91
CA PHE A 365 10.04 -0.84 23.31
C PHE A 365 9.59 -2.23 22.82
N VAL A 366 8.29 -2.41 22.54
CA VAL A 366 7.73 -3.63 21.96
C VAL A 366 7.13 -3.36 20.57
N LEU A 367 6.83 -4.44 19.85
CA LEU A 367 6.29 -4.41 18.49
C LEU A 367 4.86 -3.88 18.39
N ASP A 368 4.08 -3.92 19.46
CA ASP A 368 2.66 -3.56 19.44
C ASP A 368 2.39 -2.07 19.16
N VAL A 369 1.24 -1.81 18.52
CA VAL A 369 0.60 -0.50 18.41
C VAL A 369 -0.87 -0.69 18.81
N PRO A 370 -1.20 -0.51 20.11
CA PRO A 370 -2.54 -0.76 20.62
C PRO A 370 -3.51 0.34 20.16
N ALA A 371 -4.81 0.02 20.13
CA ALA A 371 -5.84 1.03 19.92
C ALA A 371 -5.82 2.07 21.06
N GLY A 372 -6.15 3.31 20.73
CA GLY A 372 -6.39 4.38 21.69
C GLY A 372 -7.84 4.41 22.19
N THR A 373 -8.24 5.53 22.80
CA THR A 373 -9.56 5.71 23.43
C THR A 373 -10.54 6.53 22.58
N MET A 374 -10.27 6.72 21.29
CA MET A 374 -11.12 7.51 20.41
C MET A 374 -12.49 6.82 20.21
N GLN A 375 -13.56 7.61 20.26
CA GLN A 375 -14.92 7.12 20.04
C GLN A 375 -15.13 6.76 18.56
N ASP A 376 -15.62 5.54 18.33
CA ASP A 376 -16.03 5.06 17.01
C ASP A 376 -17.36 5.68 16.58
N ARG A 377 -17.34 6.51 15.53
CA ARG A 377 -18.53 7.18 14.98
C ARG A 377 -19.25 6.37 13.89
N ASN A 378 -18.78 5.17 13.59
CA ASN A 378 -19.41 4.28 12.61
C ASN A 378 -20.58 3.54 13.27
N THR A 379 -21.78 4.12 13.18
CA THR A 379 -22.97 3.50 13.78
C THR A 379 -23.36 2.21 13.07
N ASN A 380 -24.11 1.34 13.75
CA ASN A 380 -24.60 0.11 13.15
C ASN A 380 -25.49 0.39 11.93
N GLU A 381 -26.34 1.41 12.00
CA GLU A 381 -27.23 1.81 10.91
C GLU A 381 -26.43 2.22 9.67
N TYR A 382 -25.33 2.96 9.88
CA TYR A 382 -24.42 3.31 8.79
C TYR A 382 -23.76 2.07 8.19
N LEU A 383 -23.16 1.20 9.03
CA LEU A 383 -22.49 0.00 8.56
C LEU A 383 -23.43 -0.99 7.84
N GLU A 384 -24.68 -1.08 8.26
CA GLU A 384 -25.71 -1.85 7.53
C GLU A 384 -26.04 -1.23 6.16
N SER A 385 -25.98 0.10 6.04
CA SER A 385 -26.14 0.77 4.74
C SER A 385 -24.97 0.49 3.80
N VAL A 386 -23.75 0.41 4.36
CA VAL A 386 -22.54 -0.01 3.63
C VAL A 386 -22.70 -1.43 3.12
N GLU A 387 -23.10 -2.37 3.99
CA GLU A 387 -23.30 -3.78 3.65
C GLU A 387 -24.29 -3.94 2.49
N ARG A 388 -25.45 -3.27 2.54
CA ARG A 388 -26.45 -3.28 1.44
C ARG A 388 -25.90 -2.73 0.12
N ALA A 389 -25.10 -1.67 0.18
CA ALA A 389 -24.48 -1.10 -1.02
C ALA A 389 -23.49 -2.11 -1.67
N PHE A 390 -22.72 -2.83 -0.85
CA PHE A 390 -21.77 -3.83 -1.32
C PHE A 390 -22.43 -5.13 -1.80
N GLU A 391 -23.59 -5.51 -1.27
CA GLU A 391 -24.42 -6.58 -1.84
C GLU A 391 -24.85 -6.25 -3.27
N ALA A 392 -25.33 -5.03 -3.51
CA ALA A 392 -25.70 -4.56 -4.85
C ALA A 392 -24.47 -4.48 -5.78
N ALA A 393 -23.34 -3.98 -5.27
CA ALA A 393 -22.09 -3.93 -6.02
C ALA A 393 -21.59 -5.33 -6.41
N ALA A 394 -21.69 -6.32 -5.51
CA ALA A 394 -21.33 -7.71 -5.80
C ALA A 394 -22.18 -8.29 -6.94
N ILE A 395 -23.49 -8.02 -6.97
CA ILE A 395 -24.35 -8.45 -8.09
C ILE A 395 -23.87 -7.84 -9.43
N ALA A 396 -23.48 -6.56 -9.42
CA ALA A 396 -22.98 -5.89 -10.61
C ALA A 396 -21.61 -6.43 -11.06
N VAL A 397 -20.68 -6.69 -10.12
CA VAL A 397 -19.40 -7.36 -10.40
C VAL A 397 -19.64 -8.74 -11.01
N HIS A 398 -20.53 -9.54 -10.40
CA HIS A 398 -20.85 -10.88 -10.87
C HIS A 398 -21.39 -10.88 -12.30
N THR A 399 -22.32 -9.97 -12.59
CA THR A 399 -22.98 -9.85 -13.90
C THR A 399 -22.00 -9.46 -15.00
N ARG A 400 -20.94 -8.71 -14.69
CA ARG A 400 -19.93 -8.28 -15.66
C ARG A 400 -18.68 -9.15 -15.71
N THR A 401 -18.54 -10.14 -14.82
CA THR A 401 -17.37 -11.05 -14.79
C THR A 401 -17.66 -12.45 -15.34
N LYS A 402 -18.94 -12.81 -15.45
CA LYS A 402 -19.43 -13.93 -16.27
C LYS A 402 -19.68 -13.48 -17.70
#